data_AF-A0A8U0HU00-F1
#
_entry.id   AF-A0A8U0HU00-F1
#
_cell.length_a   1.000
_cell.length_b   1.000
_cell.length_c   1.000
_cell.angle_alpha   90.00
_cell.angle_beta   90.00
_cell.angle_gamma   90.00
#
_symmetry.space_group_name_H-M   'P 1'
#
loop_
_entity.id
_entity.type
_entity.pdbx_description
1 polymer ?
#
loop_
_entity_poly.entity_id
_entity_poly.type
_entity_poly.pdbx_seq_one_letter_code
_entity_poly.pdbx_strand_id
1 'polypeptide(L)'
;MDNDGERQRNVTFDGGTQTGAVSVSSADTITRSQLASTYRDTDAADDLQQAQAVHLGQVLTDPEAASGDAADLGRRHADASVSAGTFAGTYGVGVERLVSETFERLEHRLASNNEAVAEELSRAEDELQSALSATMADMQAGLDAYGTSGPAADEDEEELNVDDDDLLDGIGVPVFMLDTERDTVAAWNSALADLTGVEAEDALGLENASKAFYPDGRRVKTLADKVAEAPESAHVEFDVEKADTTRTLYTDEGTMVTRGGQERKIEFSAMPLYDDGDLIAVVETVRDRTEHIHRQEGITSLVEELIGTLTAMEAGDLSARASFEDEYGVVDDSLVEVVDQVNAMAERFEGLTARVGEKADNLETSVEQASESAQAIDERVAAQTEQLSEVATQMENFSASMEEVAASSDEVASAAEQAKASADSGLESSQGAREATDEVIEMSDELVDTVTELESQMDEIEDVVEVIAEVADQTNLLALNANIEAARAGEAGSGFEVVADEVKQLANETREHTEEIAERIEEIQSQANETVVAVEESNEQVKYAGDEIEDALVALEEIADAVEEAATGVTEVAQANDEQAANVEQVMATVEEVRDQTRQVESATDDIVAATREQTQAIDELSARVDDMRSE
;
A
#
# COMPACT_ATOMS: atom_id res chain seq x y z
N MET A 1 24.80 -6.90 37.14
CA MET A 1 25.68 -8.07 37.29
C MET A 1 25.75 -8.67 35.90
N ASP A 2 26.54 -8.07 35.02
CA ASP A 2 28.01 -8.25 34.86
C ASP A 2 28.17 -9.09 33.58
N ASN A 3 29.13 -8.89 32.70
CA ASN A 3 30.07 -7.83 32.35
C ASN A 3 30.88 -8.45 31.19
N ASP A 4 31.32 -7.63 30.24
CA ASP A 4 32.45 -7.85 29.32
C ASP A 4 32.47 -9.11 28.42
N GLY A 5 32.99 -9.09 27.20
CA GLY A 5 33.89 -8.15 26.56
C GLY A 5 34.63 -8.90 25.45
N GLU A 6 34.86 -8.19 24.35
CA GLU A 6 35.98 -8.32 23.40
C GLU A 6 36.41 -9.72 22.89
N ARG A 7 36.30 -9.89 21.57
CA ARG A 7 37.39 -10.48 20.77
C ARG A 7 37.64 -9.69 19.50
N GLN A 8 38.69 -8.89 19.56
CA GLN A 8 39.43 -8.30 18.45
C GLN A 8 39.88 -9.39 17.45
N ARG A 9 39.80 -9.07 16.15
CA ARG A 9 40.80 -9.53 15.17
C ARG A 9 41.39 -8.31 14.46
N ASN A 10 42.61 -7.98 14.87
CA ASN A 10 43.58 -7.21 14.10
C ASN A 10 43.93 -7.95 12.80
N VAL A 11 43.99 -7.28 11.65
CA VAL A 11 45.08 -7.41 10.66
C VAL A 11 45.23 -6.09 9.85
N THR A 12 46.32 -5.39 10.19
CA THR A 12 47.27 -4.55 9.41
C THR A 12 46.86 -3.34 8.57
N PHE A 13 47.39 -2.21 9.04
CA PHE A 13 48.05 -1.09 8.35
C PHE A 13 48.77 -1.44 7.03
N ASP A 14 48.46 -0.67 5.99
CA ASP A 14 49.37 -0.20 4.91
C ASP A 14 48.79 1.17 4.51
N GLY A 15 49.32 2.29 5.00
CA GLY A 15 50.44 2.99 4.36
C GLY A 15 49.92 4.21 3.59
N GLY A 16 49.81 5.37 4.26
CA GLY A 16 49.63 6.74 3.71
C GLY A 16 48.43 6.95 2.77
N THR A 17 47.37 7.69 3.13
CA THR A 17 47.37 9.14 3.35
C THR A 17 46.15 9.56 4.20
N GLN A 18 46.41 10.21 5.34
CA GLN A 18 45.50 11.10 6.05
C GLN A 18 46.11 12.48 5.78
N THR A 19 45.44 13.50 5.25
CA THR A 19 44.29 14.27 5.77
C THR A 19 43.79 15.23 4.65
N GLY A 20 42.57 15.78 4.63
CA GLY A 20 41.61 15.90 5.70
C GLY A 20 40.15 15.85 5.22
N ALA A 21 39.31 15.21 6.02
CA ALA A 21 37.88 15.46 6.03
C ALA A 21 37.61 16.24 7.31
N VAL A 22 37.18 17.50 7.19
CA VAL A 22 36.56 18.22 8.30
C VAL A 22 35.08 17.90 8.21
N SER A 23 34.60 17.12 9.19
CA SER A 23 33.19 16.76 9.34
C SER A 23 32.46 17.88 10.09
N VAL A 24 31.43 18.44 9.46
CA VAL A 24 30.39 19.21 10.13
C VAL A 24 29.06 18.58 9.74
N SER A 25 28.43 17.87 10.68
CA SER A 25 27.05 17.33 10.60
C SER A 25 26.73 16.36 9.44
N SER A 26 26.25 15.17 9.80
CA SER A 26 25.89 14.09 8.88
C SER A 26 24.61 14.37 8.09
N ALA A 27 24.71 14.99 6.90
CA ALA A 27 23.86 14.77 5.71
C ALA A 27 24.32 15.63 4.49
N ASP A 28 24.85 16.83 4.73
CA ASP A 28 25.11 17.83 3.67
C ASP A 28 26.61 18.09 3.49
N THR A 29 27.35 17.14 2.91
CA THR A 29 28.78 17.39 2.65
C THR A 29 29.10 17.17 1.18
N ILE A 30 29.36 18.26 0.48
CA ILE A 30 30.11 18.21 -0.78
C ILE A 30 31.53 17.80 -0.44
N THR A 31 31.98 16.69 -1.00
CA THR A 31 33.31 16.15 -0.76
C THR A 31 34.28 16.63 -1.82
N ARG A 32 35.54 16.77 -1.43
CA ARG A 32 36.64 17.03 -2.37
C ARG A 32 36.64 16.06 -3.56
N SER A 33 36.32 14.79 -3.34
CA SER A 33 36.21 13.78 -4.40
C SER A 33 35.11 14.07 -5.41
N GLN A 34 34.03 14.74 -5.03
CA GLN A 34 32.95 15.13 -5.93
C GLN A 34 33.33 16.35 -6.77
N LEU A 35 34.17 17.26 -6.25
CA LEU A 35 34.71 18.38 -7.01
C LEU A 35 35.93 18.01 -7.87
N ALA A 36 36.60 16.89 -7.58
CA ALA A 36 37.83 16.47 -8.24
C ALA A 36 37.69 16.26 -9.75
N SER A 37 36.49 16.01 -10.27
CA SER A 37 36.24 15.94 -11.71
C SER A 37 36.29 17.30 -12.40
N THR A 38 35.98 18.37 -11.68
CA THR A 38 35.94 19.74 -12.18
C THR A 38 37.35 20.33 -12.26
N TYR A 39 38.24 20.01 -11.31
CA TYR A 39 39.64 20.49 -11.27
C TYR A 39 40.64 19.68 -12.12
N ARG A 40 40.20 18.81 -13.04
CA ARG A 40 41.07 17.81 -13.70
C ARG A 40 42.24 18.39 -14.50
N ASP A 41 42.12 19.62 -14.97
CA ASP A 41 43.09 20.27 -15.86
C ASP A 41 43.89 21.38 -15.14
N THR A 42 43.90 21.39 -13.80
CA THR A 42 44.56 22.43 -13.02
C THR A 42 45.33 21.85 -11.82
N ASP A 43 46.58 22.30 -11.60
CA ASP A 43 47.37 22.00 -10.39
C ASP A 43 46.88 22.86 -9.19
N ALA A 44 45.57 22.86 -8.94
CA ALA A 44 44.98 23.56 -7.80
C ALA A 44 45.40 22.88 -6.49
N ALA A 45 45.94 23.66 -5.55
CA ALA A 45 46.36 23.13 -4.25
C ALA A 45 45.22 22.38 -3.54
N ASP A 46 45.54 21.26 -2.89
CA ASP A 46 44.60 20.43 -2.11
C ASP A 46 43.74 21.25 -1.15
N ASP A 47 44.34 22.27 -0.54
CA ASP A 47 43.70 23.20 0.40
C ASP A 47 42.64 24.11 -0.25
N LEU A 48 42.78 24.39 -1.55
CA LEU A 48 41.84 25.20 -2.33
C LEU A 48 40.57 24.41 -2.68
N GLN A 49 40.73 23.17 -3.16
CA GLN A 49 39.61 22.25 -3.44
C GLN A 49 38.83 21.92 -2.17
N GLN A 50 39.53 21.76 -1.05
CA GLN A 50 38.95 21.58 0.28
C GLN A 50 38.16 22.81 0.72
N ALA A 51 38.70 24.01 0.53
CA ALA A 51 38.02 25.25 0.88
C ALA A 51 36.73 25.44 0.04
N GLN A 52 36.77 25.16 -1.26
CA GLN A 52 35.60 25.24 -2.14
C GLN A 52 34.50 24.24 -1.75
N ALA A 53 34.87 23.01 -1.41
CA ALA A 53 33.91 21.99 -0.96
C ALA A 53 33.21 22.37 0.35
N VAL A 54 33.97 22.95 1.30
CA VAL A 54 33.42 23.45 2.56
C VAL A 54 32.48 24.63 2.33
N HIS A 55 32.89 25.58 1.49
CA HIS A 55 32.09 26.76 1.15
C HIS A 55 30.77 26.39 0.50
N LEU A 56 30.78 25.55 -0.54
CA LEU A 56 29.55 25.11 -1.19
C LEU A 56 28.63 24.34 -0.25
N GLY A 57 29.18 23.54 0.68
CA GLY A 57 28.39 22.92 1.74
C GLY A 57 27.73 23.95 2.68
N GLN A 58 28.41 25.05 2.96
CA GLN A 58 27.86 26.16 3.77
C GLN A 58 26.79 26.94 3.00
N VAL A 59 26.99 27.24 1.72
CA VAL A 59 25.99 27.91 0.87
C VAL A 59 24.69 27.11 0.79
N LEU A 60 24.77 25.79 0.73
CA LEU A 60 23.60 24.90 0.70
C LEU A 60 22.87 24.78 2.05
N THR A 61 23.54 25.05 3.17
CA THR A 61 22.97 24.86 4.52
C THR A 61 22.60 26.15 5.23
N ASP A 62 23.32 27.25 4.96
CA ASP A 62 23.10 28.58 5.52
C ASP A 62 23.58 29.67 4.53
N PRO A 63 22.75 30.03 3.54
CA PRO A 63 23.17 30.90 2.45
C PRO A 63 23.45 32.35 2.88
N GLU A 64 22.83 32.81 3.98
CA GLU A 64 23.10 34.15 4.53
C GLU A 64 24.47 34.22 5.23
N ALA A 65 24.94 33.12 5.83
CA ALA A 65 26.21 33.06 6.55
C ALA A 65 27.44 32.96 5.63
N ALA A 66 27.29 32.49 4.39
CA ALA A 66 28.37 32.34 3.40
C ALA A 66 28.70 33.63 2.63
N SER A 67 27.84 34.65 2.76
CA SER A 67 27.96 35.97 2.15
C SER A 67 29.26 36.69 2.54
N GLY A 68 30.24 36.69 1.62
CA GLY A 68 31.52 37.38 1.77
C GLY A 68 32.76 36.50 1.50
N ASP A 69 32.63 35.19 1.67
CA ASP A 69 33.74 34.25 1.47
C ASP A 69 33.94 33.88 -0.02
N ALA A 70 32.88 33.97 -0.83
CA ALA A 70 32.95 33.72 -2.29
C ALA A 70 33.92 34.65 -3.02
N ALA A 71 33.95 35.93 -2.67
CA ALA A 71 34.88 36.91 -3.26
C ALA A 71 36.33 36.67 -2.84
N ASP A 72 36.57 36.09 -1.66
CA ASP A 72 37.90 35.65 -1.21
C ASP A 72 38.32 34.36 -1.92
N LEU A 73 37.40 33.40 -2.05
CA LEU A 73 37.60 32.18 -2.81
C LEU A 73 37.89 32.45 -4.27
N GLY A 74 37.14 33.35 -4.92
CA GLY A 74 37.39 33.77 -6.29
C GLY A 74 38.81 34.34 -6.47
N ARG A 75 39.25 35.24 -5.58
CA ARG A 75 40.63 35.78 -5.59
C ARG A 75 41.68 34.71 -5.36
N ARG A 76 41.47 33.80 -4.39
CA ARG A 76 42.38 32.67 -4.13
C ARG A 76 42.48 31.70 -5.31
N HIS A 77 41.38 31.49 -6.04
CA HIS A 77 41.37 30.68 -7.26
C HIS A 77 42.14 31.38 -8.39
N ALA A 78 41.95 32.69 -8.56
CA ALA A 78 42.73 33.50 -9.50
C ALA A 78 44.23 33.48 -9.18
N ASP A 79 44.62 33.69 -7.91
CA ASP A 79 46.01 33.66 -7.45
C ASP A 79 46.65 32.26 -7.63
N ALA A 80 45.86 31.20 -7.54
CA ALA A 80 46.27 29.82 -7.77
C ALA A 80 46.23 29.40 -9.26
N SER A 81 45.98 30.34 -10.18
CA SER A 81 45.86 30.07 -11.62
C SER A 81 44.77 29.03 -11.96
N VAL A 82 43.71 28.97 -11.16
CA VAL A 82 42.54 28.13 -11.44
C VAL A 82 41.53 28.90 -12.26
N SER A 83 41.27 28.40 -13.47
CA SER A 83 40.36 28.97 -14.46
C SER A 83 39.00 29.40 -13.85
N ALA A 84 38.47 30.56 -14.26
CA ALA A 84 37.18 31.07 -13.79
C ALA A 84 36.04 30.08 -14.10
N GLY A 85 36.10 29.43 -15.25
CA GLY A 85 35.27 28.29 -15.61
C GLY A 85 35.40 27.17 -14.61
N THR A 86 36.61 26.70 -14.30
CA THR A 86 36.80 25.63 -13.30
C THR A 86 36.20 26.01 -11.94
N PHE A 87 36.32 27.26 -11.52
CA PHE A 87 35.69 27.79 -10.30
C PHE A 87 34.15 27.76 -10.38
N ALA A 88 33.54 28.34 -11.41
CA ALA A 88 32.09 28.33 -11.62
C ALA A 88 31.53 26.89 -11.70
N GLY A 89 32.28 25.96 -12.29
CA GLY A 89 31.84 24.58 -12.54
C GLY A 89 31.69 23.77 -11.25
N THR A 90 32.30 24.23 -10.16
CA THR A 90 32.14 23.60 -8.84
C THR A 90 30.73 23.82 -8.27
N TYR A 91 30.10 24.95 -8.57
CA TYR A 91 28.74 25.26 -8.12
C TYR A 91 27.68 24.37 -8.80
N GLY A 92 27.93 23.92 -10.04
CA GLY A 92 27.06 22.96 -10.73
C GLY A 92 26.91 21.61 -10.00
N VAL A 93 27.92 21.21 -9.21
CA VAL A 93 27.88 20.01 -8.36
C VAL A 93 27.00 20.25 -7.11
N GLY A 94 27.02 21.46 -6.55
CA GLY A 94 26.18 21.84 -5.41
C GLY A 94 24.70 21.87 -5.77
N VAL A 95 24.39 22.43 -6.94
CA VAL A 95 23.05 22.48 -7.51
C VAL A 95 22.45 21.08 -7.74
N GLU A 96 23.22 20.17 -8.32
CA GLU A 96 22.77 18.78 -8.58
C GLU A 96 22.42 18.05 -7.27
N ARG A 97 23.24 18.27 -6.22
CA ARG A 97 23.01 17.69 -4.90
C ARG A 97 21.75 18.24 -4.24
N LEU A 98 21.55 19.55 -4.30
CA LEU A 98 20.38 20.24 -3.78
C LEU A 98 19.10 19.63 -4.37
N VAL A 99 19.04 19.55 -5.71
CA VAL A 99 17.86 19.04 -6.41
C VAL A 99 17.60 17.58 -6.06
N SER A 100 18.61 16.72 -6.19
CA SER A 100 18.44 15.29 -5.87
C SER A 100 17.95 15.06 -4.45
N GLU A 101 18.45 15.83 -3.48
CA GLU A 101 18.08 15.63 -2.09
C GLU A 101 16.67 16.13 -1.76
N THR A 102 16.28 17.29 -2.28
CA THR A 102 14.90 17.79 -2.09
C THR A 102 13.89 16.80 -2.66
N PHE A 103 14.16 16.21 -3.83
CA PHE A 103 13.28 15.21 -4.43
C PHE A 103 13.29 13.85 -3.71
N GLU A 104 14.44 13.38 -3.20
CA GLU A 104 14.48 12.16 -2.37
C GLU A 104 13.67 12.32 -1.07
N ARG A 105 13.74 13.50 -0.43
CA ARG A 105 12.89 13.81 0.73
C ARG A 105 11.41 13.86 0.37
N LEU A 106 11.07 14.46 -0.78
CA LEU A 106 9.71 14.53 -1.29
C LEU A 106 9.15 13.12 -1.54
N GLU A 107 9.88 12.25 -2.24
CA GLU A 107 9.48 10.87 -2.53
C GLU A 107 9.28 10.05 -1.25
N HIS A 108 10.20 10.17 -0.28
CA HIS A 108 10.10 9.48 1.00
C HIS A 108 8.87 9.91 1.81
N ARG A 109 8.55 11.21 1.82
CA ARG A 109 7.40 11.74 2.57
C ARG A 109 6.07 11.51 1.87
N LEU A 110 6.02 11.61 0.54
CA LEU A 110 4.84 11.26 -0.27
C LEU A 110 4.45 9.78 -0.08
N ALA A 111 5.44 8.89 0.03
CA ALA A 111 5.20 7.48 0.32
C ALA A 111 4.68 7.20 1.75
N SER A 112 4.73 8.19 2.65
CA SER A 112 4.42 8.02 4.09
C SER A 112 3.00 8.45 4.52
N ASN A 113 2.08 8.72 3.58
CA ASN A 113 0.69 9.14 3.84
C ASN A 113 0.57 10.41 4.71
N ASN A 114 1.31 11.47 4.40
CA ASN A 114 1.27 12.69 5.21
C ASN A 114 0.34 13.77 4.62
N GLU A 115 -0.46 14.36 5.49
CA GLU A 115 -1.70 15.13 5.26
C GLU A 115 -1.50 16.57 4.71
N ALA A 116 -0.36 16.86 4.08
CA ALA A 116 -0.14 18.18 3.49
C ALA A 116 0.84 18.10 2.32
N VAL A 117 0.48 17.30 1.30
CA VAL A 117 1.29 17.18 0.08
C VAL A 117 1.54 18.55 -0.55
N ALA A 118 0.53 19.43 -0.56
CA ALA A 118 0.64 20.81 -1.02
C ALA A 118 1.64 21.66 -0.20
N GLU A 119 1.63 21.56 1.14
CA GLU A 119 2.59 22.31 1.98
C GLU A 119 4.02 21.77 1.86
N GLU A 120 4.17 20.45 1.68
CA GLU A 120 5.48 19.82 1.46
C GLU A 120 6.03 20.15 0.07
N LEU A 121 5.19 20.16 -0.96
CA LEU A 121 5.55 20.61 -2.31
C LEU A 121 5.94 22.10 -2.31
N SER A 122 5.16 22.95 -1.63
CA SER A 122 5.48 24.38 -1.50
C SER A 122 6.77 24.62 -0.75
N ARG A 123 7.02 23.85 0.33
CA ARG A 123 8.28 23.95 1.07
C ARG A 123 9.48 23.48 0.25
N ALA A 124 9.33 22.40 -0.51
CA ALA A 124 10.38 21.88 -1.38
C ALA A 124 10.71 22.87 -2.51
N GLU A 125 9.71 23.54 -3.06
CA GLU A 125 9.87 24.61 -4.05
C GLU A 125 10.57 25.84 -3.45
N ASP A 126 10.09 26.36 -2.31
CA ASP A 126 10.70 27.51 -1.62
C ASP A 126 12.17 27.23 -1.26
N GLU A 127 12.46 25.99 -0.80
CA GLU A 127 13.81 25.54 -0.48
C GLU A 127 14.70 25.47 -1.73
N LEU A 128 14.17 24.94 -2.85
CA LEU A 128 14.88 24.90 -4.13
C LEU A 128 15.14 26.30 -4.67
N GLN A 129 14.12 27.13 -4.79
CA GLN A 129 14.24 28.48 -5.35
C GLN A 129 15.18 29.35 -4.52
N SER A 130 15.06 29.30 -3.19
CA SER A 130 15.92 30.07 -2.29
C SER A 130 17.38 29.60 -2.36
N ALA A 131 17.63 28.29 -2.35
CA ALA A 131 18.99 27.77 -2.38
C ALA A 131 19.63 27.90 -3.77
N LEU A 132 18.87 27.77 -4.87
CA LEU A 132 19.35 28.08 -6.21
C LEU A 132 19.76 29.56 -6.33
N SER A 133 18.87 30.48 -5.93
CA SER A 133 19.11 31.92 -5.99
C SER A 133 20.35 32.30 -5.19
N ALA A 134 20.51 31.74 -3.99
CA ALA A 134 21.69 31.97 -3.17
C ALA A 134 22.97 31.37 -3.77
N THR A 135 22.90 30.18 -4.36
CA THR A 135 24.05 29.54 -5.03
C THR A 135 24.50 30.33 -6.26
N MET A 136 23.56 30.90 -7.02
CA MET A 136 23.84 31.78 -8.17
C MET A 136 24.43 33.12 -7.72
N ALA A 137 23.86 33.76 -6.69
CA ALA A 137 24.38 35.02 -6.14
C ALA A 137 25.79 34.86 -5.56
N ASP A 138 26.08 33.73 -4.91
CA ASP A 138 27.40 33.40 -4.38
C ASP A 138 28.43 33.16 -5.50
N MET A 139 28.05 32.41 -6.55
CA MET A 139 28.86 32.25 -7.75
C MET A 139 29.19 33.60 -8.40
N GLN A 140 28.20 34.48 -8.55
CA GLN A 140 28.36 35.83 -9.11
C GLN A 140 29.38 36.65 -8.30
N ALA A 141 29.24 36.67 -6.97
CA ALA A 141 30.15 37.41 -6.09
C ALA A 141 31.61 36.89 -6.18
N GLY A 142 31.80 35.59 -6.39
CA GLY A 142 33.12 34.99 -6.60
C GLY A 142 33.73 35.35 -7.95
N LEU A 143 32.93 35.31 -9.03
CA LEU A 143 33.37 35.67 -10.38
C LEU A 143 33.69 37.17 -10.51
N ASP A 144 32.92 38.05 -9.88
CA ASP A 144 33.16 39.51 -9.87
C ASP A 144 34.53 39.85 -9.24
N ALA A 145 34.93 39.12 -8.19
CA ALA A 145 36.22 39.34 -7.52
C ALA A 145 37.42 38.76 -8.28
N TYR A 146 37.18 37.78 -9.17
CA TYR A 146 38.20 37.08 -9.94
C TYR A 146 38.98 38.02 -10.90
N GLY A 147 38.33 39.05 -11.45
CA GLY A 147 38.92 39.99 -12.43
C GLY A 147 39.71 41.18 -11.85
N THR A 148 39.80 41.31 -10.52
CA THR A 148 40.44 42.48 -9.87
C THR A 148 41.93 42.31 -9.56
N SER A 149 42.49 41.12 -9.78
CA SER A 149 43.89 40.80 -9.52
C SER A 149 44.71 40.80 -10.82
N GLY A 150 45.22 41.96 -11.24
CA GLY A 150 46.27 42.04 -12.26
C GLY A 150 47.66 41.90 -11.62
N PRO A 151 48.61 41.17 -12.24
CA PRO A 151 49.95 41.03 -11.67
C PRO A 151 50.69 42.38 -11.76
N ALA A 152 51.19 42.85 -10.61
CA ALA A 152 52.17 43.93 -10.58
C ALA A 152 53.50 43.39 -11.14
N ALA A 153 54.04 44.04 -12.18
CA ALA A 153 55.33 43.69 -12.72
C ALA A 153 56.43 44.02 -11.69
N ASP A 154 57.21 43.00 -11.33
CA ASP A 154 58.41 43.11 -10.50
C ASP A 154 59.47 43.93 -11.26
N GLU A 155 59.91 45.05 -10.68
CA GLU A 155 61.10 45.78 -11.12
C GLU A 155 62.25 45.49 -10.15
N ASP A 156 63.26 44.74 -10.63
CA ASP A 156 64.53 44.53 -9.93
C ASP A 156 65.43 45.77 -10.06
N GLU A 157 65.83 46.35 -8.93
CA GLU A 157 66.81 47.45 -8.84
C GLU A 157 68.26 46.93 -8.94
N GLU A 158 69.06 47.42 -9.90
CA GLU A 158 70.53 47.39 -9.82
C GLU A 158 71.16 48.76 -10.16
N GLU A 159 72.13 49.18 -9.35
CA GLU A 159 72.80 50.49 -9.37
C GLU A 159 73.69 50.73 -10.62
N LEU A 160 73.39 51.88 -11.24
CA LEU A 160 74.05 52.71 -12.26
C LEU A 160 75.57 52.62 -12.49
N ASN A 161 75.94 52.72 -13.78
CA ASN A 161 76.77 53.84 -14.30
C ASN A 161 76.73 53.92 -15.85
N VAL A 162 75.86 54.73 -16.48
CA VAL A 162 75.77 54.88 -17.96
C VAL A 162 75.33 56.31 -18.38
N ASP A 163 75.75 56.73 -19.59
CA ASP A 163 75.57 58.04 -20.25
C ASP A 163 74.08 58.43 -20.52
N ASP A 164 73.79 59.74 -20.66
CA ASP A 164 72.46 60.36 -20.59
C ASP A 164 71.38 59.88 -21.61
N ASP A 165 71.77 59.33 -22.77
CA ASP A 165 70.81 58.83 -23.79
C ASP A 165 70.31 57.39 -23.49
N ASP A 166 71.12 56.55 -22.83
CA ASP A 166 70.75 55.15 -22.51
C ASP A 166 69.77 55.07 -21.31
N LEU A 167 69.65 56.15 -20.51
CA LEU A 167 68.78 56.21 -19.33
C LEU A 167 67.29 56.22 -19.67
N LEU A 168 66.90 56.81 -20.79
CA LEU A 168 65.49 56.93 -21.18
C LEU A 168 64.99 55.71 -21.97
N ASP A 169 65.87 55.03 -22.71
CA ASP A 169 65.56 53.75 -23.38
C ASP A 169 65.45 52.59 -22.37
N GLY A 170 66.10 52.68 -21.21
CA GLY A 170 65.91 51.74 -20.11
C GLY A 170 64.53 51.86 -19.43
N ILE A 171 63.84 52.98 -19.60
CA ILE A 171 62.44 53.15 -19.17
C ILE A 171 61.58 52.40 -20.19
N GLY A 172 61.17 51.18 -19.86
CA GLY A 172 60.36 50.30 -20.73
C GLY A 172 58.96 50.83 -21.08
N VAL A 173 58.67 52.09 -20.79
CA VAL A 173 57.42 52.79 -21.08
C VAL A 173 57.69 53.87 -22.13
N PRO A 174 56.81 54.04 -23.14
CA PRO A 174 56.93 55.12 -24.12
C PRO A 174 57.05 56.49 -23.45
N VAL A 175 58.17 57.20 -23.64
CA VAL A 175 58.43 58.50 -23.03
C VAL A 175 59.18 59.43 -23.97
N PHE A 176 58.81 60.72 -23.96
CA PHE A 176 59.59 61.79 -24.56
C PHE A 176 59.73 62.98 -23.62
N MET A 177 60.69 63.85 -23.93
CA MET A 177 60.96 65.06 -23.17
C MET A 177 60.95 66.26 -24.11
N LEU A 178 60.25 67.33 -23.72
CA LEU A 178 60.34 68.64 -24.37
C LEU A 178 61.34 69.50 -23.61
N ASP A 179 62.32 70.07 -24.32
CA ASP A 179 63.19 71.13 -23.81
C ASP A 179 62.45 72.46 -23.97
N THR A 180 62.14 73.09 -22.83
CA THR A 180 61.34 74.32 -22.79
C THR A 180 62.13 75.58 -23.12
N GLU A 181 63.46 75.52 -23.15
CA GLU A 181 64.30 76.63 -23.61
C GLU A 181 64.38 76.68 -25.14
N ARG A 182 64.40 75.51 -25.78
CA ARG A 182 64.52 75.36 -27.24
C ARG A 182 63.19 75.15 -27.95
N ASP A 183 62.13 74.87 -27.19
CA ASP A 183 60.80 74.53 -27.70
C ASP A 183 60.86 73.34 -28.67
N THR A 184 61.68 72.34 -28.36
CA THR A 184 61.88 71.15 -29.19
C THR A 184 61.91 69.86 -28.38
N VAL A 185 61.60 68.73 -29.03
CA VAL A 185 61.79 67.39 -28.46
C VAL A 185 63.27 67.15 -28.18
N ALA A 186 63.61 66.95 -26.92
CA ALA A 186 64.96 66.74 -26.43
C ALA A 186 65.30 65.26 -26.19
N ALA A 187 64.29 64.43 -25.96
CA ALA A 187 64.46 63.00 -25.86
C ALA A 187 63.25 62.26 -26.41
N TRP A 188 63.48 61.07 -26.99
CA TRP A 188 62.45 60.22 -27.57
C TRP A 188 62.91 58.76 -27.47
N ASN A 189 62.29 57.98 -26.60
CA ASN A 189 62.79 56.63 -26.32
C ASN A 189 62.29 55.57 -27.33
N SER A 190 62.93 54.41 -27.33
CA SER A 190 62.63 53.29 -28.23
C SER A 190 61.19 52.79 -28.09
N ALA A 191 60.65 52.73 -26.86
CA ALA A 191 59.27 52.33 -26.62
C ALA A 191 58.26 53.30 -27.26
N LEU A 192 58.58 54.59 -27.32
CA LEU A 192 57.79 55.59 -28.02
C LEU A 192 57.96 55.53 -29.54
N ALA A 193 59.14 55.18 -30.02
CA ALA A 193 59.35 54.87 -31.44
C ALA A 193 58.50 53.67 -31.88
N ASP A 194 58.43 52.61 -31.08
CA ASP A 194 57.59 51.44 -31.34
C ASP A 194 56.09 51.77 -31.34
N LEU A 195 55.64 52.59 -30.38
CA LEU A 195 54.23 52.99 -30.27
C LEU A 195 53.78 53.89 -31.44
N THR A 196 54.63 54.82 -31.87
CA THR A 196 54.29 55.85 -32.85
C THR A 196 54.73 55.52 -34.28
N GLY A 197 55.72 54.65 -34.44
CA GLY A 197 56.41 54.36 -35.69
C GLY A 197 57.30 55.52 -36.17
N VAL A 198 57.75 56.39 -35.26
CA VAL A 198 58.66 57.52 -35.52
C VAL A 198 59.96 57.27 -34.75
N GLU A 199 61.06 57.09 -35.48
CA GLU A 199 62.38 56.88 -34.90
C GLU A 199 62.88 58.14 -34.17
N ALA A 200 63.70 57.97 -33.13
CA ALA A 200 64.24 59.09 -32.36
C ALA A 200 64.99 60.11 -33.25
N GLU A 201 65.71 59.65 -34.29
CA GLU A 201 66.41 60.52 -35.25
C GLU A 201 65.47 61.50 -35.99
N ASP A 202 64.22 61.10 -36.21
CA ASP A 202 63.20 61.92 -36.88
C ASP A 202 62.38 62.76 -35.89
N ALA A 203 62.38 62.37 -34.60
CA ALA A 203 61.61 63.03 -33.55
C ALA A 203 62.40 64.12 -32.82
N LEU A 204 63.70 63.92 -32.58
CA LEU A 204 64.56 64.86 -31.87
C LEU A 204 64.69 66.20 -32.62
N GLY A 205 64.52 67.31 -31.89
CA GLY A 205 64.57 68.65 -32.47
C GLY A 205 63.28 69.11 -33.16
N LEU A 206 62.21 68.32 -33.14
CA LEU A 206 60.90 68.76 -33.65
C LEU A 206 60.31 69.85 -32.73
N GLU A 207 59.88 70.97 -33.33
CA GLU A 207 59.13 72.05 -32.64
C GLU A 207 57.69 71.63 -32.24
N ASN A 208 57.22 70.46 -32.70
CA ASN A 208 55.87 70.00 -32.38
C ASN A 208 55.82 68.46 -32.35
N ALA A 209 55.94 67.91 -31.13
CA ALA A 209 55.87 66.48 -30.87
C ALA A 209 54.54 65.86 -31.31
N SER A 210 53.43 66.62 -31.30
CA SER A 210 52.09 66.10 -31.61
C SER A 210 51.95 65.56 -33.04
N LYS A 211 52.81 66.02 -33.98
CA LYS A 211 52.85 65.49 -35.36
C LYS A 211 53.31 64.03 -35.43
N ALA A 212 54.08 63.57 -34.46
CA ALA A 212 54.52 62.18 -34.37
C ALA A 212 53.37 61.24 -33.96
N PHE A 213 52.46 61.71 -33.10
CA PHE A 213 51.28 60.97 -32.63
C PHE A 213 50.07 61.11 -33.55
N TYR A 214 49.91 62.28 -34.19
CA TYR A 214 48.75 62.65 -35.00
C TYR A 214 49.17 63.26 -36.34
N PRO A 215 49.61 62.46 -37.33
CA PRO A 215 50.03 62.97 -38.64
C PRO A 215 48.90 63.71 -39.39
N ASP A 216 47.63 63.47 -39.02
CA ASP A 216 46.45 64.15 -39.55
C ASP A 216 46.17 65.54 -38.94
N GLY A 217 46.96 65.96 -37.94
CA GLY A 217 46.85 67.28 -37.29
C GLY A 217 45.65 67.45 -36.35
N ARG A 218 45.04 66.35 -35.88
CA ARG A 218 43.82 66.36 -35.04
C ARG A 218 44.05 66.88 -33.61
N ARG A 219 45.25 66.74 -33.05
CA ARG A 219 45.71 67.45 -31.84
C ARG A 219 46.91 68.31 -32.24
N VAL A 220 46.88 69.60 -31.86
CA VAL A 220 47.92 70.58 -32.23
C VAL A 220 49.04 70.66 -31.17
N LYS A 221 48.73 70.24 -29.94
CA LYS A 221 49.61 70.27 -28.75
C LYS A 221 49.49 68.94 -28.00
N THR A 222 50.62 68.37 -27.61
CA THR A 222 50.74 67.25 -26.67
C THR A 222 50.40 67.70 -25.25
N LEU A 223 50.33 66.75 -24.30
CA LEU A 223 50.12 67.12 -22.90
C LEU A 223 51.34 67.89 -22.37
N ALA A 224 52.54 67.50 -22.78
CA ALA A 224 53.79 68.17 -22.48
C ALA A 224 53.80 69.61 -23.00
N ASP A 225 53.29 69.86 -24.21
CA ASP A 225 53.18 71.23 -24.76
C ASP A 225 52.25 72.11 -23.89
N LYS A 226 51.10 71.56 -23.46
CA LYS A 226 50.15 72.25 -22.57
C LYS A 226 50.77 72.54 -21.20
N VAL A 227 51.52 71.58 -20.66
CA VAL A 227 52.22 71.71 -19.38
C VAL A 227 53.43 72.65 -19.50
N ALA A 228 54.14 72.69 -20.62
CA ALA A 228 55.23 73.62 -20.86
C ALA A 228 54.73 75.09 -20.87
N GLU A 229 53.55 75.34 -21.43
CA GLU A 229 52.94 76.67 -21.47
C GLU A 229 52.38 77.14 -20.13
N ALA A 230 51.83 76.21 -19.34
CA ALA A 230 51.18 76.51 -18.07
C ALA A 230 51.62 75.51 -16.99
N PRO A 231 52.90 75.50 -16.57
CA PRO A 231 53.47 74.40 -15.80
C PRO A 231 52.90 74.24 -14.40
N GLU A 232 52.28 75.28 -13.83
CA GLU A 232 51.57 75.20 -12.54
C GLU A 232 50.03 75.23 -12.68
N SER A 233 49.51 75.64 -13.85
CA SER A 233 48.08 75.92 -14.09
C SER A 233 47.45 75.12 -15.23
N ALA A 234 48.14 74.14 -15.83
CA ALA A 234 47.67 73.40 -16.99
C ALA A 234 46.27 72.79 -16.82
N HIS A 235 45.97 72.22 -15.64
CA HIS A 235 44.65 71.71 -15.29
C HIS A 235 43.49 72.72 -15.35
N VAL A 236 43.77 74.01 -15.19
CA VAL A 236 42.77 75.08 -15.30
C VAL A 236 42.72 75.65 -16.73
N GLU A 237 43.87 75.76 -17.39
CA GLU A 237 43.97 76.43 -18.69
C GLU A 237 43.65 75.51 -19.88
N PHE A 238 43.92 74.21 -19.73
CA PHE A 238 43.78 73.22 -20.81
C PHE A 238 42.85 72.05 -20.48
N ASP A 239 42.13 72.12 -19.35
CA ASP A 239 41.17 71.10 -18.90
C ASP A 239 41.78 69.69 -18.86
N VAL A 240 42.98 69.60 -18.28
CA VAL A 240 43.70 68.33 -18.06
C VAL A 240 43.66 67.97 -16.58
N GLU A 241 43.70 66.69 -16.24
CA GLU A 241 43.64 66.27 -14.85
C GLU A 241 44.99 66.51 -14.16
N LYS A 242 44.98 66.89 -12.87
CA LYS A 242 46.19 66.98 -12.04
C LYS A 242 46.20 65.80 -11.08
N ALA A 243 46.90 64.72 -11.45
CA ALA A 243 46.90 63.45 -10.74
C ALA A 243 47.60 63.51 -9.36
N ASP A 244 48.63 64.35 -9.20
CA ASP A 244 49.32 64.56 -7.92
C ASP A 244 49.43 66.06 -7.59
N THR A 245 49.09 66.42 -6.36
CA THR A 245 49.14 67.81 -5.87
C THR A 245 50.47 68.17 -5.23
N THR A 246 51.28 67.16 -4.85
CA THR A 246 52.59 67.32 -4.20
C THR A 246 53.75 67.30 -5.19
N ARG A 247 53.63 66.52 -6.27
CA ARG A 247 54.51 66.56 -7.44
C ARG A 247 53.61 66.99 -8.60
N THR A 248 53.95 68.08 -9.29
CA THR A 248 53.10 68.58 -10.37
C THR A 248 53.03 67.57 -11.52
N LEU A 249 52.05 66.67 -11.49
CA LEU A 249 51.82 65.63 -12.50
C LEU A 249 50.45 65.84 -13.12
N TYR A 250 50.40 65.91 -14.45
CA TYR A 250 49.17 66.08 -15.20
C TYR A 250 48.88 64.84 -16.03
N THR A 251 47.61 64.50 -16.19
CA THR A 251 47.15 63.36 -16.98
C THR A 251 46.10 63.81 -18.01
N ASP A 252 46.08 63.17 -19.17
CA ASP A 252 45.09 63.37 -20.23
C ASP A 252 44.85 62.03 -20.94
N GLU A 253 43.65 61.80 -21.44
CA GLU A 253 43.30 60.59 -22.18
C GLU A 253 43.06 60.92 -23.66
N GLY A 254 43.30 59.95 -24.53
CA GLY A 254 43.10 60.14 -25.96
C GLY A 254 42.97 58.84 -26.72
N THR A 255 42.48 58.96 -27.96
CA THR A 255 42.59 57.88 -28.95
C THR A 255 43.65 58.28 -29.96
N MET A 256 44.68 57.45 -30.10
CA MET A 256 45.69 57.55 -31.15
C MET A 256 45.35 56.59 -32.27
N VAL A 257 45.63 56.98 -33.51
CA VAL A 257 45.60 56.06 -34.64
C VAL A 257 47.03 55.83 -35.05
N THR A 258 47.52 54.61 -34.88
CA THR A 258 48.87 54.24 -35.34
C THR A 258 48.98 54.42 -36.86
N ARG A 259 50.19 54.51 -37.41
CA ARG A 259 50.40 54.56 -38.88
C ARG A 259 49.79 53.36 -39.62
N GLY A 260 49.58 52.24 -38.94
CA GLY A 260 48.89 51.05 -39.45
C GLY A 260 47.36 51.15 -39.49
N GLY A 261 46.78 52.26 -39.03
CA GLY A 261 45.33 52.48 -39.00
C GLY A 261 44.61 51.86 -37.80
N GLN A 262 45.34 51.31 -36.83
CA GLN A 262 44.75 50.77 -35.59
C GLN A 262 44.50 51.88 -34.58
N GLU A 263 43.31 51.92 -34.01
CA GLU A 263 42.98 52.80 -32.90
C GLU A 263 43.57 52.25 -31.59
N ARG A 264 44.24 53.12 -30.85
CA ARG A 264 44.83 52.86 -29.54
C ARG A 264 44.26 53.83 -28.52
N LYS A 265 43.79 53.32 -27.39
CA LYS A 265 43.32 54.12 -26.25
C LYS A 265 44.53 54.39 -25.38
N ILE A 266 44.98 55.63 -25.36
CA ILE A 266 46.23 56.01 -24.70
C ILE A 266 45.97 57.01 -23.58
N GLU A 267 46.72 56.83 -22.51
CA GLU A 267 46.77 57.74 -21.38
C GLU A 267 48.13 58.42 -21.39
N PHE A 268 48.11 59.74 -21.32
CA PHE A 268 49.28 60.61 -21.29
C PHE A 268 49.49 61.07 -19.86
N SER A 269 50.74 61.07 -19.39
CA SER A 269 51.11 61.68 -18.12
C SER A 269 52.30 62.62 -18.34
N ALA A 270 52.19 63.89 -17.97
CA ALA A 270 53.23 64.89 -18.16
C ALA A 270 53.67 65.53 -16.84
N MET A 271 54.98 65.65 -16.67
CA MET A 271 55.61 66.20 -15.48
C MET A 271 56.63 67.31 -15.86
N PRO A 272 56.47 68.55 -15.36
CA PRO A 272 57.45 69.60 -15.54
C PRO A 272 58.67 69.38 -14.63
N LEU A 273 59.85 69.56 -15.19
CA LEU A 273 61.14 69.51 -14.51
C LEU A 273 61.69 70.93 -14.35
N TYR A 274 62.11 71.26 -13.13
CA TYR A 274 62.65 72.56 -12.77
C TYR A 274 64.09 72.44 -12.32
N ASP A 275 64.94 73.38 -12.73
CA ASP A 275 66.29 73.58 -12.19
C ASP A 275 66.41 75.02 -11.67
N ASP A 276 66.86 75.18 -10.42
CA ASP A 276 66.93 76.47 -9.72
C ASP A 276 65.65 77.36 -9.77
N GLY A 277 64.48 76.75 -10.01
CA GLY A 277 63.18 77.43 -10.10
C GLY A 277 62.74 77.82 -11.52
N ASP A 278 63.58 77.59 -12.53
CA ASP A 278 63.25 77.77 -13.94
C ASP A 278 62.81 76.41 -14.54
N LEU A 279 61.76 76.42 -15.37
CA LEU A 279 61.30 75.23 -16.08
C LEU A 279 62.32 74.87 -17.18
N ILE A 280 62.93 73.70 -17.07
CA ILE A 280 63.96 73.23 -18.00
C ILE A 280 63.44 72.20 -19.01
N ALA A 281 62.44 71.41 -18.61
CA ALA A 281 61.88 70.39 -19.48
C ALA A 281 60.48 69.95 -19.02
N VAL A 282 59.76 69.27 -19.91
CA VAL A 282 58.55 68.51 -19.55
C VAL A 282 58.69 67.09 -20.06
N VAL A 283 58.58 66.11 -19.17
CA VAL A 283 58.59 64.68 -19.52
C VAL A 283 57.17 64.22 -19.69
N GLU A 284 56.84 63.59 -20.82
CA GLU A 284 55.54 62.95 -21.05
C GLU A 284 55.70 61.46 -21.36
N THR A 285 55.01 60.64 -20.57
CA THR A 285 54.90 59.19 -20.77
C THR A 285 53.54 58.85 -21.40
N VAL A 286 53.52 57.86 -22.28
CA VAL A 286 52.31 57.38 -22.97
C VAL A 286 52.08 55.90 -22.64
N ARG A 287 50.89 55.58 -22.11
CA ARG A 287 50.48 54.22 -21.76
C ARG A 287 49.36 53.74 -22.69
N ASP A 288 49.57 52.62 -23.38
CA ASP A 288 48.51 51.95 -24.16
C ASP A 288 47.59 51.16 -23.22
N ARG A 289 46.31 51.51 -23.22
CA ARG A 289 45.24 50.89 -22.42
C ARG A 289 44.21 50.17 -23.29
N THR A 290 44.43 50.01 -24.60
CA THR A 290 43.46 49.37 -25.52
C THR A 290 43.08 47.96 -25.08
N GLU A 291 44.05 47.09 -24.81
CA GLU A 291 43.77 45.71 -24.39
C GLU A 291 43.02 45.68 -23.05
N HIS A 292 43.39 46.55 -22.11
CA HIS A 292 42.71 46.67 -20.82
C HIS A 292 41.25 47.13 -20.98
N ILE A 293 40.99 48.12 -21.83
CA ILE A 293 39.62 48.62 -22.09
C ILE A 293 38.79 47.56 -22.81
N HIS A 294 39.31 46.96 -23.88
CA HIS A 294 38.61 45.90 -24.61
C HIS A 294 38.35 44.67 -23.73
N ARG A 295 39.29 44.30 -22.83
CA ARG A 295 39.08 43.24 -21.85
C ARG A 295 37.97 43.60 -20.87
N GLN A 296 37.94 44.82 -20.37
CA GLN A 296 36.89 45.28 -19.47
C GLN A 296 35.51 45.31 -20.16
N GLU A 297 35.44 45.78 -21.41
CA GLU A 297 34.22 45.78 -22.22
C GLU A 297 33.75 44.34 -22.52
N GLY A 298 34.66 43.45 -22.91
CA GLY A 298 34.37 42.03 -23.16
C GLY A 298 33.89 41.29 -21.91
N ILE A 299 34.53 41.51 -20.75
CA ILE A 299 34.08 40.94 -19.47
C ILE A 299 32.70 41.49 -19.10
N THR A 300 32.46 42.80 -19.28
CA THR A 300 31.15 43.40 -18.98
C THR A 300 30.06 42.77 -19.85
N SER A 301 30.29 42.62 -21.14
CA SER A 301 29.34 41.98 -22.06
C SER A 301 29.09 40.51 -21.74
N LEU A 302 30.12 39.76 -21.34
CA LEU A 302 29.98 38.37 -20.90
C LEU A 302 29.11 38.28 -19.64
N VAL A 303 29.37 39.13 -18.66
CA VAL A 303 28.60 39.16 -17.41
C VAL A 303 27.15 39.56 -17.66
N GLU A 304 26.89 40.54 -18.53
CA GLU A 304 25.53 40.93 -18.92
C GLU A 304 24.75 39.76 -19.57
N GLU A 305 25.39 38.98 -20.45
CA GLU A 305 24.79 37.81 -21.09
C GLU A 305 24.48 36.69 -20.08
N LEU A 306 25.43 36.39 -19.18
CA LEU A 306 25.25 35.40 -18.13
C LEU A 306 24.13 35.80 -17.16
N ILE A 307 24.10 37.06 -16.72
CA ILE A 307 23.03 37.59 -15.87
C ILE A 307 21.68 37.50 -16.59
N GLY A 308 21.62 37.87 -17.87
CA GLY A 308 20.40 37.77 -18.67
C GLY A 308 19.86 36.35 -18.73
N THR A 309 20.74 35.38 -18.97
CA THR A 309 20.39 33.96 -19.02
C THR A 309 19.95 33.43 -17.66
N LEU A 310 20.68 33.74 -16.59
CA LEU A 310 20.33 33.31 -15.23
C LEU A 310 19.02 33.94 -14.76
N THR A 311 18.75 35.20 -15.12
CA THR A 311 17.48 35.87 -14.81
C THR A 311 16.31 35.21 -15.54
N ALA A 312 16.51 34.83 -16.81
CA ALA A 312 15.51 34.08 -17.56
C ALA A 312 15.23 32.71 -16.91
N MET A 313 16.27 31.99 -16.49
CA MET A 313 16.14 30.73 -15.76
C MET A 313 15.45 30.90 -14.39
N GLU A 314 15.75 31.98 -13.66
CA GLU A 314 15.07 32.33 -12.39
C GLU A 314 13.58 32.62 -12.61
N ALA A 315 13.23 33.21 -13.76
CA ALA A 315 11.86 33.48 -14.16
C ALA A 315 11.11 32.26 -14.72
N GLY A 316 11.76 31.09 -14.83
CA GLY A 316 11.14 29.86 -15.32
C GLY A 316 11.55 29.43 -16.74
N ASP A 317 12.27 30.27 -17.49
CA ASP A 317 12.78 29.90 -18.83
C ASP A 317 14.03 29.02 -18.72
N LEU A 318 13.82 27.74 -18.44
CA LEU A 318 14.90 26.76 -18.42
C LEU A 318 15.43 26.42 -19.83
N SER A 319 14.83 26.96 -20.89
CA SER A 319 15.31 26.82 -22.27
C SER A 319 16.32 27.90 -22.66
N ALA A 320 16.42 28.97 -21.87
CA ALA A 320 17.39 30.04 -22.06
C ALA A 320 18.83 29.50 -22.08
N ARG A 321 19.65 30.00 -23.00
CA ARG A 321 21.06 29.64 -23.15
C ARG A 321 21.89 30.88 -23.40
N ALA A 322 22.98 31.01 -22.65
CA ALA A 322 23.94 32.08 -22.80
C ALA A 322 24.74 31.87 -24.10
N SER A 323 24.93 32.95 -24.86
CA SER A 323 25.72 32.96 -26.09
C SER A 323 26.66 34.15 -26.08
N PHE A 324 27.96 33.88 -25.91
CA PHE A 324 29.00 34.92 -25.90
C PHE A 324 30.00 34.71 -27.04
N GLU A 325 30.29 35.79 -27.77
CA GLU A 325 31.39 35.86 -28.73
C GLU A 325 32.36 36.96 -28.29
N ASP A 326 33.64 36.60 -28.06
CA ASP A 326 34.67 37.59 -27.72
C ASP A 326 35.04 38.42 -28.97
N GLU A 327 34.43 39.60 -29.10
CA GLU A 327 34.63 40.53 -30.22
C GLU A 327 36.10 40.94 -30.41
N TYR A 328 36.88 41.00 -29.33
CA TYR A 328 38.23 41.55 -29.34
C TYR A 328 39.33 40.50 -29.16
N GLY A 329 38.99 39.26 -28.78
CA GLY A 329 39.94 38.15 -28.59
C GLY A 329 40.88 38.37 -27.40
N VAL A 330 40.43 39.09 -26.38
CA VAL A 330 41.21 39.50 -25.20
C VAL A 330 40.58 39.06 -23.88
N VAL A 331 39.41 38.41 -23.94
CA VAL A 331 38.76 37.76 -22.81
C VAL A 331 39.39 36.38 -22.64
N ASP A 332 39.64 36.00 -21.39
CA ASP A 332 40.28 34.72 -21.07
C ASP A 332 39.37 33.55 -21.47
N ASP A 333 39.92 32.53 -22.13
CA ASP A 333 39.17 31.32 -22.53
C ASP A 333 38.45 30.67 -21.34
N SER A 334 39.03 30.77 -20.12
CA SER A 334 38.40 30.26 -18.91
C SER A 334 37.13 31.02 -18.50
N LEU A 335 37.01 32.29 -18.84
CA LEU A 335 35.78 33.05 -18.63
C LEU A 335 34.72 32.66 -19.66
N VAL A 336 35.13 32.32 -20.88
CA VAL A 336 34.25 31.78 -21.91
C VAL A 336 33.69 30.40 -21.51
N GLU A 337 34.49 29.55 -20.84
CA GLU A 337 34.03 28.25 -20.31
C GLU A 337 32.86 28.37 -19.31
N VAL A 338 32.68 29.51 -18.64
CA VAL A 338 31.55 29.75 -17.73
C VAL A 338 30.21 29.70 -18.47
N VAL A 339 30.19 30.14 -19.74
CA VAL A 339 29.00 30.09 -20.62
C VAL A 339 28.55 28.64 -20.82
N ASP A 340 29.51 27.76 -21.14
CA ASP A 340 29.23 26.34 -21.34
C ASP A 340 28.67 25.69 -20.06
N GLN A 341 29.11 26.14 -18.89
CA GLN A 341 28.67 25.60 -17.61
C GLN A 341 27.28 26.08 -17.20
N VAL A 342 26.96 27.35 -17.43
CA VAL A 342 25.60 27.87 -17.25
C VAL A 342 24.63 27.14 -18.19
N ASN A 343 25.02 26.93 -19.44
CA ASN A 343 24.24 26.16 -20.41
C ASN A 343 24.06 24.69 -19.99
N ALA A 344 25.11 24.05 -19.45
CA ALA A 344 25.03 22.69 -18.93
C ALA A 344 24.13 22.60 -17.67
N MET A 345 24.13 23.64 -16.82
CA MET A 345 23.23 23.75 -15.67
C MET A 345 21.78 23.89 -16.13
N ALA A 346 21.50 24.74 -17.12
CA ALA A 346 20.18 24.90 -17.71
C ALA A 346 19.63 23.59 -18.32
N GLU A 347 20.46 22.85 -19.07
CA GLU A 347 20.09 21.54 -19.63
C GLU A 347 19.76 20.52 -18.53
N ARG A 348 20.50 20.53 -17.41
CA ARG A 348 20.21 19.65 -16.26
C ARG A 348 18.87 19.99 -15.62
N PHE A 349 18.56 21.28 -15.43
CA PHE A 349 17.28 21.69 -14.87
C PHE A 349 16.10 21.35 -15.78
N GLU A 350 16.22 21.62 -17.07
CA GLU A 350 15.21 21.23 -18.06
C GLU A 350 14.93 19.71 -17.99
N GLY A 351 15.99 18.89 -17.91
CA GLY A 351 15.87 17.45 -17.76
C GLY A 351 15.31 16.99 -16.39
N LEU A 352 15.48 17.79 -15.33
CA LEU A 352 14.86 17.53 -14.03
C LEU A 352 13.37 17.85 -14.06
N THR A 353 12.97 19.03 -14.51
CA THR A 353 11.57 19.45 -14.66
C THR A 353 10.79 18.49 -15.56
N ALA A 354 11.40 18.02 -16.65
CA ALA A 354 10.78 17.01 -17.52
C ALA A 354 10.51 15.68 -16.79
N ARG A 355 11.45 15.21 -15.95
CA ARG A 355 11.26 14.00 -15.14
C ARG A 355 10.19 14.19 -14.07
N VAL A 356 10.10 15.37 -13.46
CA VAL A 356 9.06 15.68 -12.46
C VAL A 356 7.68 15.65 -13.11
N GLY A 357 7.52 16.27 -14.29
CA GLY A 357 6.27 16.19 -15.05
C GLY A 357 5.85 14.75 -15.37
N GLU A 358 6.78 13.93 -15.85
CA GLU A 358 6.50 12.50 -16.09
C GLU A 358 6.07 11.76 -14.81
N LYS A 359 6.66 12.10 -13.65
CA LYS A 359 6.27 11.51 -12.36
C LYS A 359 4.89 11.99 -11.90
N ALA A 360 4.54 13.25 -12.14
CA ALA A 360 3.22 13.79 -11.85
C ALA A 360 2.14 13.06 -12.67
N ASP A 361 2.34 12.89 -13.99
CA ASP A 361 1.42 12.16 -14.87
C ASP A 361 1.20 10.70 -14.41
N ASN A 362 2.28 10.03 -14.01
CA ASN A 362 2.21 8.66 -13.49
C ASN A 362 1.46 8.59 -12.15
N LEU A 363 1.63 9.61 -11.30
CA LEU A 363 0.92 9.70 -10.02
C LEU A 363 -0.57 9.97 -10.26
N GLU A 364 -0.93 10.83 -11.21
CA GLU A 364 -2.32 11.09 -11.62
C GLU A 364 -3.03 9.79 -12.01
N THR A 365 -2.41 9.02 -12.92
CA THR A 365 -2.94 7.71 -13.34
C THR A 365 -3.13 6.76 -12.16
N SER A 366 -2.22 6.78 -11.19
CA SER A 366 -2.29 5.91 -10.00
C SER A 366 -3.44 6.33 -9.06
N VAL A 367 -3.67 7.63 -8.92
CA VAL A 367 -4.79 8.18 -8.13
C VAL A 367 -6.13 7.87 -8.78
N GLU A 368 -6.25 7.98 -10.11
CA GLU A 368 -7.45 7.56 -10.85
C GLU A 368 -7.78 6.08 -10.60
N GLN A 369 -6.78 5.20 -10.70
CA GLN A 369 -6.95 3.76 -10.44
C GLN A 369 -7.34 3.48 -8.99
N ALA A 370 -6.79 4.23 -8.02
CA ALA A 370 -7.17 4.10 -6.62
C ALA A 370 -8.63 4.53 -6.39
N SER A 371 -9.07 5.62 -7.05
CA SER A 371 -10.45 6.11 -7.01
C SER A 371 -11.45 5.09 -7.61
N GLU A 372 -11.14 4.54 -8.78
CA GLU A 372 -11.96 3.48 -9.40
C GLU A 372 -12.03 2.23 -8.51
N SER A 373 -10.90 1.86 -7.88
CA SER A 373 -10.84 0.72 -6.97
C SER A 373 -11.69 0.96 -5.72
N ALA A 374 -11.65 2.16 -5.14
CA ALA A 374 -12.48 2.53 -4.00
C ALA A 374 -13.97 2.47 -4.35
N GLN A 375 -14.38 2.97 -5.52
CA GLN A 375 -15.76 2.88 -5.99
C GLN A 375 -16.22 1.42 -6.17
N ALA A 376 -15.36 0.57 -6.75
CA ALA A 376 -15.66 -0.85 -6.89
C ALA A 376 -15.76 -1.59 -5.53
N ILE A 377 -15.03 -1.14 -4.51
CA ILE A 377 -15.14 -1.66 -3.15
C ILE A 377 -16.48 -1.23 -2.54
N ASP A 378 -16.87 0.04 -2.67
CA ASP A 378 -18.14 0.57 -2.16
C ASP A 378 -19.36 -0.21 -2.72
N GLU A 379 -19.38 -0.45 -4.04
CA GLU A 379 -20.42 -1.26 -4.67
C GLU A 379 -20.49 -2.70 -4.10
N ARG A 380 -19.33 -3.31 -3.81
CA ARG A 380 -19.26 -4.64 -3.22
C ARG A 380 -19.69 -4.67 -1.76
N VAL A 381 -19.34 -3.64 -0.99
CA VAL A 381 -19.78 -3.45 0.40
C VAL A 381 -21.31 -3.34 0.47
N ALA A 382 -21.92 -2.58 -0.43
CA ALA A 382 -23.37 -2.47 -0.55
C ALA A 382 -24.03 -3.82 -0.86
N ALA A 383 -23.51 -4.53 -1.87
CA ALA A 383 -24.01 -5.86 -2.24
C ALA A 383 -23.84 -6.89 -1.11
N GLN A 384 -22.72 -6.85 -0.39
CA GLN A 384 -22.46 -7.74 0.74
C GLN A 384 -23.41 -7.45 1.91
N THR A 385 -23.74 -6.19 2.17
CA THR A 385 -24.73 -5.80 3.19
C THR A 385 -26.12 -6.35 2.88
N GLU A 386 -26.53 -6.32 1.61
CA GLU A 386 -27.79 -6.92 1.16
C GLU A 386 -27.79 -8.44 1.35
N GLN A 387 -26.72 -9.13 0.93
CA GLN A 387 -26.56 -10.58 1.12
C GLN A 387 -26.60 -10.99 2.59
N LEU A 388 -25.91 -10.25 3.48
CA LEU A 388 -25.95 -10.53 4.92
C LEU A 388 -27.36 -10.37 5.50
N SER A 389 -28.13 -9.40 5.01
CA SER A 389 -29.52 -9.19 5.42
C SER A 389 -30.43 -10.34 4.96
N GLU A 390 -30.19 -10.84 3.75
CA GLU A 390 -30.89 -12.02 3.23
C GLU A 390 -30.56 -13.28 4.05
N VAL A 391 -29.27 -13.51 4.35
CA VAL A 391 -28.84 -14.65 5.19
C VAL A 391 -29.47 -14.56 6.58
N ALA A 392 -29.48 -13.38 7.21
CA ALA A 392 -30.14 -13.19 8.50
C ALA A 392 -31.64 -13.56 8.45
N THR A 393 -32.34 -13.13 7.40
CA THR A 393 -33.76 -13.48 7.18
C THR A 393 -33.94 -14.99 6.98
N GLN A 394 -33.04 -15.64 6.23
CA GLN A 394 -33.08 -17.08 6.04
C GLN A 394 -32.85 -17.84 7.35
N MET A 395 -31.93 -17.37 8.20
CA MET A 395 -31.68 -17.95 9.52
C MET A 395 -32.87 -17.77 10.46
N GLU A 396 -33.55 -16.63 10.45
CA GLU A 396 -34.81 -16.45 11.22
C GLU A 396 -35.89 -17.45 10.81
N ASN A 397 -36.08 -17.65 9.50
CA ASN A 397 -37.03 -18.65 8.99
C ASN A 397 -36.59 -20.08 9.34
N PHE A 398 -35.27 -20.34 9.32
CA PHE A 398 -34.72 -21.63 9.71
C PHE A 398 -35.02 -21.90 11.19
N SER A 399 -34.73 -20.95 12.10
CA SER A 399 -35.10 -21.05 13.53
C SER A 399 -36.58 -21.33 13.75
N ALA A 400 -37.47 -20.65 13.01
CA ALA A 400 -38.90 -20.92 13.09
C ALA A 400 -39.25 -22.36 12.65
N SER A 401 -38.58 -22.87 11.62
CA SER A 401 -38.74 -24.25 11.18
C SER A 401 -38.22 -25.26 12.22
N MET A 402 -37.15 -24.92 12.93
CA MET A 402 -36.62 -25.73 14.03
C MET A 402 -37.60 -25.83 15.20
N GLU A 403 -38.27 -24.73 15.55
CA GLU A 403 -39.32 -24.72 16.57
C GLU A 403 -40.52 -25.59 16.15
N GLU A 404 -40.89 -25.57 14.87
CA GLU A 404 -41.95 -26.41 14.32
C GLU A 404 -41.58 -27.90 14.36
N VAL A 405 -40.33 -28.25 14.01
CA VAL A 405 -39.82 -29.63 14.11
C VAL A 405 -39.78 -30.11 15.56
N ALA A 406 -39.37 -29.26 16.51
CA ALA A 406 -39.38 -29.59 17.93
C ALA A 406 -40.81 -29.88 18.42
N ALA A 407 -41.77 -29.00 18.09
CA ALA A 407 -43.18 -29.20 18.45
C ALA A 407 -43.76 -30.48 17.81
N SER A 408 -43.46 -30.74 16.54
CA SER A 408 -43.90 -31.97 15.87
C SER A 408 -43.27 -33.22 16.47
N SER A 409 -42.02 -33.13 16.94
CA SER A 409 -41.33 -34.24 17.59
C SER A 409 -41.97 -34.58 18.94
N ASP A 410 -42.33 -33.57 19.74
CA ASP A 410 -43.07 -33.73 20.98
C ASP A 410 -44.46 -34.36 20.76
N GLU A 411 -45.17 -33.92 19.72
CA GLU A 411 -46.48 -34.49 19.35
C GLU A 411 -46.36 -35.97 18.96
N VAL A 412 -45.34 -36.32 18.16
CA VAL A 412 -45.09 -37.71 17.75
C VAL A 412 -44.65 -38.56 18.95
N ALA A 413 -43.82 -38.05 19.85
CA ALA A 413 -43.45 -38.74 21.09
C ALA A 413 -44.68 -39.04 21.95
N SER A 414 -45.55 -38.06 22.15
CA SER A 414 -46.80 -38.23 22.88
C SER A 414 -47.75 -39.23 22.23
N ALA A 415 -47.83 -39.23 20.90
CA ALA A 415 -48.62 -40.20 20.14
C ALA A 415 -48.06 -41.63 20.26
N ALA A 416 -46.74 -41.77 20.25
CA ALA A 416 -46.06 -43.06 20.44
C ALA A 416 -46.31 -43.61 21.85
N GLU A 417 -46.20 -42.78 22.90
CA GLU A 417 -46.54 -43.21 24.27
C GLU A 417 -47.99 -43.71 24.40
N GLN A 418 -48.94 -43.00 23.78
CA GLN A 418 -50.35 -43.41 23.76
C GLN A 418 -50.59 -44.71 22.97
N ALA A 419 -49.89 -44.88 21.85
CA ALA A 419 -49.96 -46.10 21.05
C ALA A 419 -49.39 -47.29 21.82
N LYS A 420 -48.25 -47.12 22.52
CA LYS A 420 -47.65 -48.15 23.37
C LYS A 420 -48.59 -48.57 24.49
N ALA A 421 -49.17 -47.61 25.22
CA ALA A 421 -50.15 -47.91 26.27
C ALA A 421 -51.39 -48.66 25.72
N SER A 422 -51.82 -48.35 24.50
CA SER A 422 -52.92 -49.04 23.84
C SER A 422 -52.55 -50.47 23.43
N ALA A 423 -51.34 -50.68 22.92
CA ALA A 423 -50.80 -52.00 22.59
C ALA A 423 -50.65 -52.87 23.85
N ASP A 424 -50.08 -52.33 24.93
CA ASP A 424 -49.93 -53.01 26.22
C ASP A 424 -51.30 -53.43 26.79
N SER A 425 -52.30 -52.55 26.73
CA SER A 425 -53.67 -52.88 27.17
C SER A 425 -54.34 -53.92 26.27
N GLY A 426 -54.04 -53.91 24.96
CA GLY A 426 -54.46 -54.94 24.02
C GLY A 426 -53.85 -56.30 24.37
N LEU A 427 -52.55 -56.33 24.68
CA LEU A 427 -51.84 -57.55 25.09
C LEU A 427 -52.45 -58.16 26.35
N GLU A 428 -52.69 -57.34 27.38
CA GLU A 428 -53.34 -57.79 28.62
C GLU A 428 -54.74 -58.37 28.35
N SER A 429 -55.52 -57.70 27.51
CA SER A 429 -56.88 -58.13 27.16
C SER A 429 -56.89 -59.45 26.37
N SER A 430 -55.97 -59.60 25.40
CA SER A 430 -55.82 -60.81 24.61
C SER A 430 -55.29 -61.98 25.44
N GLN A 431 -54.39 -61.74 26.40
CA GLN A 431 -53.96 -62.76 27.37
C GLN A 431 -55.14 -63.25 28.22
N GLY A 432 -55.98 -62.33 28.72
CA GLY A 432 -57.20 -62.70 29.44
C GLY A 432 -58.20 -63.48 28.58
N ALA A 433 -58.33 -63.14 27.30
CA ALA A 433 -59.18 -63.88 26.35
C ALA A 433 -58.65 -65.30 26.09
N ARG A 434 -57.32 -65.47 26.03
CA ARG A 434 -56.68 -66.79 25.91
C ARG A 434 -56.97 -67.66 27.13
N GLU A 435 -56.77 -67.12 28.33
CA GLU A 435 -57.06 -67.84 29.59
C GLU A 435 -58.54 -68.28 29.65
N ALA A 436 -59.47 -67.41 29.25
CA ALA A 436 -60.90 -67.74 29.21
C ALA A 436 -61.22 -68.84 28.18
N THR A 437 -60.56 -68.82 27.02
CA THR A 437 -60.68 -69.86 25.99
C THR A 437 -60.19 -71.21 26.51
N ASP A 438 -59.03 -71.23 27.19
CA ASP A 438 -58.46 -72.43 27.80
C ASP A 438 -59.39 -73.01 28.89
N GLU A 439 -60.00 -72.15 29.73
CA GLU A 439 -60.98 -72.57 30.74
C GLU A 439 -62.25 -73.17 30.11
N VAL A 440 -62.72 -72.63 28.98
CA VAL A 440 -63.87 -73.18 28.25
C VAL A 440 -63.57 -74.56 27.66
N ILE A 441 -62.35 -74.80 27.19
CA ILE A 441 -61.92 -76.13 26.72
C ILE A 441 -61.94 -77.12 27.88
N GLU A 442 -61.40 -76.76 29.05
CA GLU A 442 -61.39 -77.63 30.23
C GLU A 442 -62.83 -77.95 30.72
N MET A 443 -63.72 -76.95 30.78
CA MET A 443 -65.13 -77.16 31.12
C MET A 443 -65.86 -78.05 30.10
N SER A 444 -65.50 -77.95 28.81
CA SER A 444 -66.09 -78.76 27.75
C SER A 444 -65.66 -80.22 27.88
N ASP A 445 -64.39 -80.47 28.19
CA ASP A 445 -63.87 -81.82 28.43
C ASP A 445 -64.54 -82.47 29.66
N GLU A 446 -64.74 -81.72 30.76
CA GLU A 446 -65.47 -82.21 31.95
C GLU A 446 -66.95 -82.51 31.65
N LEU A 447 -67.57 -81.73 30.75
CA LEU A 447 -68.93 -81.98 30.29
C LEU A 447 -69.03 -83.26 29.46
N VAL A 448 -68.07 -83.52 28.56
CA VAL A 448 -67.99 -84.78 27.81
C VAL A 448 -67.90 -85.96 28.77
N ASP A 449 -66.99 -85.92 29.74
CA ASP A 449 -66.84 -86.97 30.76
C ASP A 449 -68.16 -87.21 31.52
N THR A 450 -68.85 -86.14 31.90
CA THR A 450 -70.14 -86.23 32.61
C THR A 450 -71.24 -86.86 31.76
N VAL A 451 -71.29 -86.53 30.46
CA VAL A 451 -72.27 -87.10 29.53
C VAL A 451 -71.97 -88.56 29.22
N THR A 452 -70.69 -88.94 29.11
CA THR A 452 -70.28 -90.35 28.95
C THR A 452 -70.63 -91.20 30.17
N GLU A 453 -70.47 -90.65 31.38
CA GLU A 453 -70.94 -91.32 32.60
C GLU A 453 -72.47 -91.48 32.62
N LEU A 454 -73.21 -90.49 32.12
CA LEU A 454 -74.67 -90.59 31.97
C LEU A 454 -75.07 -91.70 30.99
N GLU A 455 -74.41 -91.82 29.84
CA GLU A 455 -74.63 -92.93 28.90
C GLU A 455 -74.40 -94.28 29.59
N SER A 456 -73.30 -94.44 30.32
CA SER A 456 -73.02 -95.69 31.07
C SER A 456 -74.10 -96.00 32.11
N GLN A 457 -74.64 -94.99 32.79
CA GLN A 457 -75.74 -95.17 33.74
C GLN A 457 -77.05 -95.54 33.04
N MET A 458 -77.29 -95.03 31.83
CA MET A 458 -78.47 -95.40 31.03
C MET A 458 -78.39 -96.84 30.55
N ASP A 459 -77.21 -97.31 30.13
CA ASP A 459 -76.97 -98.71 29.76
C ASP A 459 -77.23 -99.66 30.94
N GLU A 460 -76.79 -99.29 32.15
CA GLU A 460 -77.09 -100.07 33.37
C GLU A 460 -78.59 -100.13 33.67
N ILE A 461 -79.33 -99.04 33.41
CA ILE A 461 -80.79 -99.02 33.59
C ILE A 461 -81.47 -99.88 32.52
N GLU A 462 -80.99 -99.86 31.27
CA GLU A 462 -81.50 -100.69 30.18
C GLU A 462 -81.41 -102.18 30.53
N ASP A 463 -80.26 -102.64 31.03
CA ASP A 463 -80.04 -104.01 31.51
C ASP A 463 -81.07 -104.40 32.59
N VAL A 464 -81.35 -103.48 33.53
CA VAL A 464 -82.35 -103.71 34.59
C VAL A 464 -83.76 -103.80 34.02
N VAL A 465 -84.11 -102.95 33.05
CA VAL A 465 -85.41 -102.94 32.40
C VAL A 465 -85.62 -104.21 31.57
N GLU A 466 -84.59 -104.72 30.89
CA GLU A 466 -84.63 -106.00 30.16
C GLU A 466 -84.92 -107.17 31.11
N VAL A 467 -84.27 -107.20 32.28
CA VAL A 467 -84.55 -108.21 33.32
C VAL A 467 -85.99 -108.10 33.83
N ILE A 468 -86.52 -106.89 34.04
CA ILE A 468 -87.92 -106.71 34.47
C ILE A 468 -88.89 -107.20 33.39
N ALA A 469 -88.61 -106.90 32.11
CA ALA A 469 -89.40 -107.39 30.99
C ALA A 469 -89.39 -108.93 30.92
N GLU A 470 -88.23 -109.57 31.12
CA GLU A 470 -88.12 -111.03 31.18
C GLU A 470 -88.93 -111.60 32.35
N VAL A 471 -88.87 -110.97 33.53
CA VAL A 471 -89.67 -111.37 34.70
C VAL A 471 -91.17 -111.20 34.44
N ALA A 472 -91.59 -110.12 33.77
CA ALA A 472 -92.98 -109.89 33.38
C ALA A 472 -93.46 -110.97 32.40
N ASP A 473 -92.66 -111.34 31.40
CA ASP A 473 -92.97 -112.42 30.45
C ASP A 473 -93.06 -113.79 31.14
N GLN A 474 -92.12 -114.10 32.04
CA GLN A 474 -92.20 -115.32 32.86
C GLN A 474 -93.45 -115.32 33.74
N THR A 475 -93.81 -114.18 34.33
CA THR A 475 -95.01 -114.03 35.17
C THR A 475 -96.29 -114.20 34.36
N ASN A 476 -96.36 -113.61 33.16
CA ASN A 476 -97.46 -113.77 32.22
C ASN A 476 -97.62 -115.24 31.78
N LEU A 477 -96.51 -115.94 31.54
CA LEU A 477 -96.50 -117.37 31.19
C LEU A 477 -96.93 -118.25 32.37
N LEU A 478 -96.50 -117.93 33.60
CA LEU A 478 -96.96 -118.59 34.83
C LEU A 478 -98.46 -118.38 35.06
N ALA A 479 -98.94 -117.16 34.87
CA ALA A 479 -100.36 -116.80 34.98
C ALA A 479 -101.20 -117.51 33.90
N LEU A 480 -100.70 -117.60 32.67
CA LEU A 480 -101.33 -118.37 31.60
C LEU A 480 -101.43 -119.86 31.94
N ASN A 481 -100.36 -120.46 32.47
CA ASN A 481 -100.38 -121.84 32.94
C ASN A 481 -101.36 -122.05 34.10
N ALA A 482 -101.44 -121.09 35.04
CA ALA A 482 -102.40 -121.11 36.14
C ALA A 482 -103.85 -121.01 35.65
N ASN A 483 -104.14 -120.15 34.67
CA ASN A 483 -105.43 -120.04 34.00
C ASN A 483 -105.83 -121.35 33.28
N ILE A 484 -104.89 -121.98 32.57
CA ILE A 484 -105.11 -123.29 31.93
C ILE A 484 -105.48 -124.35 32.98
N GLU A 485 -104.76 -124.42 34.10
CA GLU A 485 -105.02 -125.40 35.15
C GLU A 485 -106.32 -125.10 35.94
N ALA A 486 -106.65 -123.82 36.14
CA ALA A 486 -107.93 -123.39 36.70
C ALA A 486 -109.12 -123.80 35.83
N ALA A 487 -109.04 -123.59 34.51
CA ALA A 487 -110.03 -124.05 33.54
C ALA A 487 -110.15 -125.59 33.51
N ARG A 488 -109.06 -126.31 33.77
CA ARG A 488 -109.01 -127.78 33.85
C ARG A 488 -109.71 -128.34 35.10
N ALA A 489 -109.73 -127.57 36.19
CA ALA A 489 -110.35 -127.93 37.48
C ALA A 489 -111.87 -127.67 37.55
N GLY A 490 -112.48 -127.01 36.55
CA GLY A 490 -113.93 -126.76 36.50
C GLY A 490 -114.42 -125.84 37.63
N GLU A 491 -115.57 -126.13 38.26
CA GLU A 491 -116.15 -125.28 39.32
C GLU A 491 -115.22 -125.04 40.52
N ALA A 492 -114.27 -125.95 40.80
CA ALA A 492 -113.30 -125.84 41.89
C ALA A 492 -112.15 -124.83 41.61
N GLY A 493 -111.95 -124.43 40.34
CA GLY A 493 -110.87 -123.54 39.90
C GLY A 493 -111.26 -122.05 39.78
N SER A 494 -112.54 -121.70 39.91
CA SER A 494 -113.06 -120.36 39.61
C SER A 494 -112.42 -119.21 40.40
N GLY A 495 -112.07 -119.42 41.67
CA GLY A 495 -111.35 -118.42 42.48
C GLY A 495 -109.88 -118.26 42.09
N PHE A 496 -109.26 -119.32 41.54
CA PHE A 496 -107.88 -119.29 41.04
C PHE A 496 -107.78 -118.65 39.65
N GLU A 497 -108.81 -118.82 38.81
CA GLU A 497 -108.93 -118.19 37.49
C GLU A 497 -108.91 -116.65 37.61
N VAL A 498 -109.70 -116.08 38.53
CA VAL A 498 -109.74 -114.62 38.75
C VAL A 498 -108.37 -114.07 39.18
N VAL A 499 -107.64 -114.77 40.05
CA VAL A 499 -106.30 -114.35 40.49
C VAL A 499 -105.28 -114.50 39.36
N ALA A 500 -105.35 -115.58 38.58
CA ALA A 500 -104.46 -115.79 37.44
C ALA A 500 -104.69 -114.75 36.33
N ASP A 501 -105.94 -114.35 36.05
CA ASP A 501 -106.24 -113.24 35.13
C ASP A 501 -105.73 -111.88 35.64
N GLU A 502 -105.85 -111.60 36.94
CA GLU A 502 -105.31 -110.36 37.54
C GLU A 502 -103.77 -110.31 37.44
N VAL A 503 -103.08 -111.42 37.75
CA VAL A 503 -101.61 -111.53 37.63
C VAL A 503 -101.18 -111.42 36.17
N LYS A 504 -101.95 -111.99 35.24
CA LYS A 504 -101.71 -111.87 33.81
C LYS A 504 -101.86 -110.41 33.34
N GLN A 505 -102.87 -109.69 33.82
CA GLN A 505 -103.07 -108.29 33.50
C GLN A 505 -101.90 -107.44 34.03
N LEU A 506 -101.52 -107.59 35.30
CA LEU A 506 -100.38 -106.90 35.92
C LEU A 506 -99.06 -107.18 35.18
N ALA A 507 -98.85 -108.42 34.72
CA ALA A 507 -97.68 -108.77 33.94
C ALA A 507 -97.65 -108.09 32.56
N ASN A 508 -98.81 -107.97 31.89
CA ASN A 508 -98.91 -107.25 30.62
C ASN A 508 -98.73 -105.73 30.81
N GLU A 509 -99.31 -105.14 31.86
CA GLU A 509 -99.10 -103.73 32.22
C GLU A 509 -97.62 -103.46 32.58
N THR A 510 -96.97 -104.38 33.29
CA THR A 510 -95.52 -104.28 33.58
C THR A 510 -94.70 -104.30 32.29
N ARG A 511 -95.04 -105.18 31.35
CA ARG A 511 -94.38 -105.28 30.04
C ARG A 511 -94.54 -104.00 29.21
N GLU A 512 -95.76 -103.44 29.17
CA GLU A 512 -96.04 -102.17 28.49
C GLU A 512 -95.24 -101.01 29.12
N HIS A 513 -95.18 -100.92 30.44
CA HIS A 513 -94.36 -99.91 31.11
C HIS A 513 -92.85 -100.11 30.90
N THR A 514 -92.34 -101.34 30.84
CA THR A 514 -90.93 -101.57 30.49
C THR A 514 -90.62 -101.19 29.04
N GLU A 515 -91.55 -101.41 28.10
CA GLU A 515 -91.41 -100.92 26.72
C GLU A 515 -91.37 -99.39 26.68
N GLU A 516 -92.26 -98.70 27.40
CA GLU A 516 -92.23 -97.22 27.52
C GLU A 516 -90.95 -96.68 28.17
N ILE A 517 -90.39 -97.39 29.16
CA ILE A 517 -89.12 -97.00 29.80
C ILE A 517 -87.95 -97.21 28.84
N ALA A 518 -87.92 -98.33 28.10
CA ALA A 518 -86.88 -98.60 27.11
C ALA A 518 -86.86 -97.52 26.01
N GLU A 519 -88.01 -97.13 25.47
CA GLU A 519 -88.09 -96.03 24.49
C GLU A 519 -87.53 -94.70 25.06
N ARG A 520 -87.77 -94.41 26.34
CA ARG A 520 -87.21 -93.21 27.00
C ARG A 520 -85.70 -93.30 27.21
N ILE A 521 -85.16 -94.48 27.50
CA ILE A 521 -83.71 -94.68 27.64
C ILE A 521 -83.03 -94.44 26.29
N GLU A 522 -83.57 -95.01 25.20
CA GLU A 522 -83.06 -94.75 23.85
C GLU A 522 -83.11 -93.25 23.49
N GLU A 523 -84.19 -92.54 23.86
CA GLU A 523 -84.30 -91.10 23.65
C GLU A 523 -83.24 -90.31 24.44
N ILE A 524 -82.97 -90.69 25.70
CA ILE A 524 -81.94 -90.05 26.54
C ILE A 524 -80.53 -90.33 26.00
N GLN A 525 -80.21 -91.58 25.63
CA GLN A 525 -78.94 -91.95 25.00
C GLN A 525 -78.73 -91.18 23.69
N SER A 526 -79.77 -91.06 22.86
CA SER A 526 -79.69 -90.26 21.63
C SER A 526 -79.40 -88.77 21.91
N GLN A 527 -80.03 -88.19 22.94
CA GLN A 527 -79.78 -86.80 23.34
C GLN A 527 -78.39 -86.61 23.95
N ALA A 528 -77.89 -87.60 24.70
CA ALA A 528 -76.53 -87.60 25.24
C ALA A 528 -75.49 -87.57 24.11
N ASN A 529 -75.62 -88.46 23.13
CA ASN A 529 -74.74 -88.48 21.96
C ASN A 529 -74.82 -87.18 21.13
N GLU A 530 -76.02 -86.62 20.91
CA GLU A 530 -76.17 -85.33 20.24
C GLU A 530 -75.49 -84.19 21.02
N THR A 531 -75.52 -84.26 22.36
CA THR A 531 -74.81 -83.31 23.23
C THR A 531 -73.30 -83.44 23.10
N VAL A 532 -72.75 -84.65 23.08
CA VAL A 532 -71.30 -84.88 22.88
C VAL A 532 -70.84 -84.28 21.54
N VAL A 533 -71.55 -84.57 20.45
CA VAL A 533 -71.21 -84.03 19.12
C VAL A 533 -71.23 -82.50 19.11
N ALA A 534 -72.24 -81.88 19.74
CA ALA A 534 -72.34 -80.42 19.83
C ALA A 534 -71.21 -79.80 20.66
N VAL A 535 -70.77 -80.50 21.72
CA VAL A 535 -69.63 -80.08 22.55
C VAL A 535 -68.32 -80.20 21.77
N GLU A 536 -68.10 -81.31 21.04
CA GLU A 536 -66.91 -81.48 20.19
C GLU A 536 -66.79 -80.38 19.12
N GLU A 537 -67.89 -80.07 18.42
CA GLU A 537 -67.92 -78.99 17.42
C GLU A 537 -67.67 -77.62 18.07
N SER A 538 -68.21 -77.39 19.27
CA SER A 538 -67.93 -76.16 20.04
C SER A 538 -66.46 -76.06 20.44
N ASN A 539 -65.85 -77.17 20.87
CA ASN A 539 -64.46 -77.25 21.29
C ASN A 539 -63.51 -76.98 20.11
N GLU A 540 -63.84 -77.45 18.91
CA GLU A 540 -63.10 -77.13 17.68
C GLU A 540 -63.17 -75.63 17.32
N GLN A 541 -64.34 -74.99 17.48
CA GLN A 541 -64.47 -73.54 17.29
C GLN A 541 -63.73 -72.71 18.35
N VAL A 542 -63.74 -73.16 19.61
CA VAL A 542 -63.03 -72.50 20.71
C VAL A 542 -61.52 -72.59 20.50
N LYS A 543 -61.00 -73.74 20.03
CA LYS A 543 -59.58 -73.88 19.64
C LYS A 543 -59.19 -72.93 18.52
N TYR A 544 -60.03 -72.83 17.48
CA TYR A 544 -59.81 -71.87 16.40
C TYR A 544 -59.80 -70.41 16.92
N ALA A 545 -60.69 -70.06 17.85
CA ALA A 545 -60.65 -68.75 18.50
C ALA A 545 -59.36 -68.54 19.32
N GLY A 546 -58.86 -69.57 19.98
CA GLY A 546 -57.57 -69.56 20.68
C GLY A 546 -56.39 -69.26 19.77
N ASP A 547 -56.34 -69.91 18.60
CA ASP A 547 -55.30 -69.67 17.58
C ASP A 547 -55.35 -68.20 17.07
N GLU A 548 -56.55 -67.67 16.79
CA GLU A 548 -56.72 -66.27 16.37
C GLU A 548 -56.32 -65.25 17.46
N ILE A 549 -56.50 -65.60 18.74
CA ILE A 549 -56.04 -64.78 19.88
C ILE A 549 -54.51 -64.80 19.98
N GLU A 550 -53.87 -65.95 19.74
CA GLU A 550 -52.39 -66.05 19.70
C GLU A 550 -51.81 -65.18 18.58
N ASP A 551 -52.40 -65.22 17.38
CA ASP A 551 -51.98 -64.37 16.26
C ASP A 551 -52.17 -62.87 16.59
N ALA A 552 -53.25 -62.51 17.29
CA ALA A 552 -53.46 -61.13 17.75
C ALA A 552 -52.44 -60.69 18.80
N LEU A 553 -52.00 -61.58 19.70
CA LEU A 553 -50.94 -61.29 20.68
C LEU A 553 -49.62 -60.97 19.96
N VAL A 554 -49.20 -61.81 19.01
CA VAL A 554 -47.97 -61.59 18.24
C VAL A 554 -48.02 -60.25 17.50
N ALA A 555 -49.15 -59.94 16.86
CA ALA A 555 -49.32 -58.67 16.15
C ALA A 555 -49.24 -57.45 17.09
N LEU A 556 -49.76 -57.55 18.31
CA LEU A 556 -49.70 -56.47 19.29
C LEU A 556 -48.28 -56.29 19.86
N GLU A 557 -47.52 -57.37 20.06
CA GLU A 557 -46.09 -57.29 20.43
C GLU A 557 -45.28 -56.59 19.34
N GLU A 558 -45.47 -56.96 18.07
CA GLU A 558 -44.81 -56.31 16.93
C GLU A 558 -45.16 -54.81 16.83
N ILE A 559 -46.41 -54.43 17.13
CA ILE A 559 -46.83 -53.03 17.18
C ILE A 559 -46.13 -52.30 18.33
N ALA A 560 -46.06 -52.90 19.53
CA ALA A 560 -45.41 -52.28 20.69
C ALA A 560 -43.91 -52.01 20.41
N ASP A 561 -43.21 -52.99 19.82
CA ASP A 561 -41.81 -52.85 19.42
C ASP A 561 -41.61 -51.74 18.37
N ALA A 562 -42.45 -51.71 17.33
CA ALA A 562 -42.39 -50.68 16.28
C ALA A 562 -42.65 -49.27 16.82
N VAL A 563 -43.55 -49.14 17.79
CA VAL A 563 -43.85 -47.86 18.47
C VAL A 563 -42.67 -47.40 19.33
N GLU A 564 -41.99 -48.32 20.03
CA GLU A 564 -40.80 -48.00 20.82
C GLU A 564 -39.61 -47.57 19.96
N GLU A 565 -39.43 -48.21 18.80
CA GLU A 565 -38.45 -47.76 17.79
C GLU A 565 -38.78 -46.36 17.28
N ALA A 566 -40.06 -46.08 16.99
CA ALA A 566 -40.50 -44.75 16.57
C ALA A 566 -40.27 -43.67 17.64
N ALA A 567 -40.55 -43.98 18.92
CA ALA A 567 -40.29 -43.08 20.04
C ALA A 567 -38.78 -42.80 20.23
N THR A 568 -37.94 -43.81 20.03
CA THR A 568 -36.49 -43.64 20.06
C THR A 568 -36.04 -42.74 18.91
N GLY A 569 -36.51 -43.02 17.69
CA GLY A 569 -36.17 -42.24 16.50
C GLY A 569 -36.59 -40.77 16.62
N VAL A 570 -37.76 -40.47 17.19
CA VAL A 570 -38.18 -39.07 17.37
C VAL A 570 -37.35 -38.33 18.41
N THR A 571 -36.86 -39.04 19.43
CA THR A 571 -35.94 -38.46 20.44
C THR A 571 -34.60 -38.08 19.80
N GLU A 572 -34.09 -38.92 18.90
CA GLU A 572 -32.87 -38.61 18.13
C GLU A 572 -33.08 -37.41 17.20
N VAL A 573 -34.25 -37.29 16.56
CA VAL A 573 -34.62 -36.12 15.75
C VAL A 573 -34.65 -34.85 16.59
N ALA A 574 -35.26 -34.89 17.77
CA ALA A 574 -35.29 -33.75 18.69
C ALA A 574 -33.88 -33.31 19.12
N GLN A 575 -32.99 -34.26 19.44
CA GLN A 575 -31.61 -33.94 19.79
C GLN A 575 -30.84 -33.33 18.62
N ALA A 576 -30.98 -33.87 17.41
CA ALA A 576 -30.36 -33.29 16.21
C ALA A 576 -30.91 -31.90 15.91
N ASN A 577 -32.18 -31.65 16.22
CA ASN A 577 -32.82 -30.35 16.09
C ASN A 577 -32.22 -29.32 17.06
N ASP A 578 -31.97 -29.70 18.31
CA ASP A 578 -31.29 -28.83 19.29
C ASP A 578 -29.86 -28.47 18.86
N GLU A 579 -29.10 -29.44 18.32
CA GLU A 579 -27.75 -29.19 17.79
C GLU A 579 -27.77 -28.23 16.60
N GLN A 580 -28.74 -28.39 15.69
CA GLN A 580 -28.92 -27.48 14.58
C GLN A 580 -29.32 -26.07 15.03
N ALA A 581 -30.15 -25.92 16.07
CA ALA A 581 -30.49 -24.61 16.64
C ALA A 581 -29.24 -23.89 17.17
N ALA A 582 -28.36 -24.60 17.88
CA ALA A 582 -27.08 -24.03 18.33
C ALA A 582 -26.17 -23.61 17.16
N ASN A 583 -26.16 -24.38 16.07
CA ASN A 583 -25.42 -24.00 14.86
C ASN A 583 -25.97 -22.71 14.22
N VAL A 584 -27.29 -22.52 14.24
CA VAL A 584 -27.92 -21.29 13.71
C VAL A 584 -27.51 -20.07 14.51
N GLU A 585 -27.48 -20.17 15.84
CA GLU A 585 -26.96 -19.08 16.70
C GLU A 585 -25.51 -18.74 16.35
N GLN A 586 -24.67 -19.74 16.10
CA GLN A 586 -23.28 -19.52 15.68
C GLN A 586 -23.16 -18.86 14.30
N VAL A 587 -24.01 -19.27 13.34
CA VAL A 587 -24.07 -18.63 12.02
C VAL A 587 -24.51 -17.18 12.16
N MET A 588 -25.52 -16.89 12.98
CA MET A 588 -25.98 -15.52 13.23
C MET A 588 -24.88 -14.64 13.84
N ALA A 589 -24.13 -15.15 14.82
CA ALA A 589 -22.98 -14.44 15.38
C ALA A 589 -21.90 -14.14 14.31
N THR A 590 -21.67 -15.09 13.39
CA THR A 590 -20.74 -14.90 12.28
C THR A 590 -21.25 -13.84 11.30
N VAL A 591 -22.56 -13.83 11.01
CA VAL A 591 -23.19 -12.80 10.15
C VAL A 591 -23.03 -11.41 10.77
N GLU A 592 -23.20 -11.28 12.09
CA GLU A 592 -22.97 -10.02 12.81
C GLU A 592 -21.51 -9.57 12.72
N GLU A 593 -20.56 -10.48 12.94
CA GLU A 593 -19.12 -10.19 12.81
C GLU A 593 -18.76 -9.72 11.40
N VAL A 594 -19.24 -10.42 10.37
CA VAL A 594 -18.99 -10.02 8.98
C VAL A 594 -19.62 -8.66 8.69
N ARG A 595 -20.80 -8.36 9.25
CA ARG A 595 -21.44 -7.04 9.10
C ARG A 595 -20.62 -5.92 9.73
N ASP A 596 -19.99 -6.17 10.87
CA ASP A 596 -19.07 -5.22 11.51
C ASP A 596 -17.78 -5.04 10.69
N GLN A 597 -17.25 -6.10 10.09
CA GLN A 597 -16.12 -6.01 9.16
C GLN A 597 -16.49 -5.21 7.91
N THR A 598 -17.69 -5.43 7.34
CA THR A 598 -18.18 -4.67 6.19
C THR A 598 -18.26 -3.16 6.49
N ARG A 599 -18.73 -2.77 7.69
CA ARG A 599 -18.71 -1.35 8.11
C ARG A 599 -17.31 -0.78 8.25
N GLN A 600 -16.35 -1.57 8.71
CA GLN A 600 -14.95 -1.13 8.78
C GLN A 600 -14.36 -0.94 7.38
N VAL A 601 -14.70 -1.81 6.42
CA VAL A 601 -14.30 -1.66 5.02
C VAL A 601 -14.94 -0.43 4.40
N GLU A 602 -16.21 -0.15 4.68
CA GLU A 602 -16.92 1.07 4.25
C GLU A 602 -16.16 2.32 4.73
N SER A 603 -15.87 2.41 6.04
CA SER A 603 -15.11 3.53 6.61
C SER A 603 -13.71 3.67 6.01
N ALA A 604 -12.98 2.56 5.83
CA ALA A 604 -11.66 2.61 5.21
C ALA A 604 -11.72 3.04 3.74
N THR A 605 -12.81 2.71 3.04
CA THR A 605 -13.05 3.15 1.66
C THR A 605 -13.32 4.65 1.62
N ASP A 606 -14.13 5.19 2.54
CA ASP A 606 -14.34 6.63 2.68
C ASP A 606 -13.01 7.39 2.91
N ASP A 607 -12.14 6.86 3.77
CA ASP A 607 -10.81 7.42 4.01
C ASP A 607 -9.94 7.42 2.75
N ILE A 608 -9.95 6.33 1.96
CA ILE A 608 -9.25 6.26 0.68
C ILE A 608 -9.79 7.30 -0.30
N VAL A 609 -11.12 7.46 -0.38
CA VAL A 609 -11.74 8.44 -1.28
C VAL A 609 -11.40 9.88 -0.85
N ALA A 610 -11.26 10.15 0.45
CA ALA A 610 -10.78 11.45 0.93
C ALA A 610 -9.32 11.69 0.52
N ALA A 611 -8.43 10.70 0.76
CA ALA A 611 -7.02 10.79 0.42
C ALA A 611 -6.77 10.95 -1.08
N THR A 612 -7.53 10.25 -1.94
CA THR A 612 -7.39 10.40 -3.40
C THR A 612 -7.78 11.79 -3.86
N ARG A 613 -8.81 12.42 -3.28
CA ARG A 613 -9.18 13.81 -3.60
C ARG A 613 -8.07 14.80 -3.23
N GLU A 614 -7.46 14.62 -2.06
CA GLU A 614 -6.33 15.46 -1.63
C GLU A 614 -5.11 15.28 -2.55
N GLN A 615 -4.81 14.04 -2.95
CA GLN A 615 -3.73 13.74 -3.89
C GLN A 615 -4.00 14.33 -5.28
N THR A 616 -5.22 14.24 -5.81
CA THR A 616 -5.58 14.89 -7.08
C THR A 616 -5.30 16.39 -7.03
N GLN A 617 -5.74 17.07 -5.96
CA GLN A 617 -5.47 18.51 -5.81
C GLN A 617 -3.97 18.82 -5.78
N ALA A 618 -3.18 18.03 -5.06
CA ALA A 618 -1.74 18.26 -4.98
C ALA A 618 -1.01 18.00 -6.31
N ILE A 619 -1.51 17.04 -7.11
CA ILE A 619 -1.00 16.79 -8.46
C ILE A 619 -1.35 17.94 -9.39
N ASP A 620 -2.58 18.47 -9.34
CA ASP A 620 -2.97 19.64 -10.13
C ASP A 620 -2.07 20.85 -9.83
N GLU A 621 -1.75 21.08 -8.55
CA GLU A 621 -0.82 22.13 -8.12
C GLU A 621 0.62 21.88 -8.60
N LEU A 622 1.11 20.63 -8.53
CA LEU A 622 2.43 20.25 -9.03
C LEU A 622 2.54 20.44 -10.54
N SER A 623 1.56 19.96 -11.29
CA SER A 623 1.52 20.08 -12.75
C SER A 623 1.49 21.54 -13.18
N ALA A 624 0.71 22.39 -12.49
CA ALA A 624 0.71 23.83 -12.74
C ALA A 624 2.09 24.48 -12.54
N ARG A 625 2.83 24.08 -11.49
CA ARG A 625 4.19 24.60 -11.23
C ARG A 625 5.22 24.09 -12.24
N VAL A 626 5.13 22.82 -12.62
CA VAL A 626 5.99 22.24 -13.67
C VAL A 626 5.76 22.93 -15.01
N ASP A 627 4.51 23.28 -15.32
CA ASP A 627 4.17 24.05 -16.52
C ASP A 627 4.71 25.49 -16.44
N ASP A 628 4.62 26.17 -15.29
CA ASP A 628 5.21 27.50 -15.06
C ASP A 628 6.73 27.50 -15.32
N MET A 629 7.44 26.49 -14.80
CA MET A 629 8.88 26.27 -15.05
C MET A 629 9.23 25.83 -16.48
N ARG A 630 8.24 25.63 -17.35
CA ARG A 630 8.41 25.29 -18.77
C ARG A 630 7.93 26.39 -19.70
N SER A 631 7.18 27.36 -19.20
CA SER A 631 6.55 28.39 -20.00
C SER A 631 6.61 29.75 -19.31
N GLU A 632 7.79 30.36 -19.37
CA GLU A 632 8.06 31.77 -19.69
C GLU A 632 9.51 31.84 -20.19
#